data_AF-A0A924EIN9-F1
#
_entry.id   AF-A0A924EIN9-F1
#
_cell.length_a   1.000
_cell.length_b   1.000
_cell.length_c   1.000
_cell.angle_alpha   90.00
_cell.angle_beta   90.00
_cell.angle_gamma   90.00
#
_symmetry.space_group_name_H-M   'P 1'
#
loop_
_entity.id
_entity.type
_entity.pdbx_description
1 polymer ?
#
loop_
_entity_poly.entity_id
_entity_poly.type
_entity_poly.pdbx_seq_one_letter_code
_entity_poly.pdbx_strand_id
1 'polypeptide(L)'
;MKLIKTAVIGIIFLGVAACGTLRKRQEAITAKNTIPPIVTSQATVAVPEPQKTNTSPPPKARNGVFAPGDEELAAIKPKHPKVTMQTLTDGYALYTGTCTGCHDAKGIYSIPEETWAGIIDDMAPKASLNAAQKNAVYKYVLAIKATQLKESWR
;
A
#
# COMPACT_ATOMS: atom_id res chain seq x y z
N MET A 1 -16.14 -13.62 -48.58
CA MET A 1 -17.22 -12.65 -48.86
C MET A 1 -17.12 -11.52 -47.83
N LYS A 2 -16.98 -10.27 -48.31
CA LYS A 2 -17.28 -8.93 -47.71
C LYS A 2 -17.00 -8.73 -46.20
N LEU A 3 -16.06 -7.91 -45.69
CA LEU A 3 -15.60 -6.53 -45.99
C LEU A 3 -16.68 -5.44 -45.85
N ILE A 4 -16.76 -4.79 -44.67
CA ILE A 4 -17.41 -3.49 -44.40
C ILE A 4 -16.70 -2.92 -43.13
N LYS A 5 -15.74 -1.97 -43.12
CA LYS A 5 -15.65 -0.55 -43.51
C LYS A 5 -16.64 0.42 -42.82
N THR A 6 -16.12 1.04 -41.74
CA THR A 6 -16.17 2.47 -41.34
C THR A 6 -17.50 3.25 -41.30
N ALA A 7 -17.74 3.95 -40.18
CA ALA A 7 -18.28 5.31 -40.20
C ALA A 7 -17.85 6.10 -38.94
N VAL A 8 -17.25 7.26 -39.18
CA VAL A 8 -16.87 8.31 -38.22
C VAL A 8 -17.92 9.42 -38.30
N ILE A 9 -18.54 9.81 -37.18
CA ILE A 9 -19.23 11.08 -36.95
C ILE A 9 -19.13 11.29 -35.42
N GLY A 10 -18.50 12.31 -34.82
CA GLY A 10 -18.30 13.68 -35.24
C GLY A 10 -19.24 14.59 -34.44
N ILE A 11 -18.95 14.86 -33.16
CA ILE A 11 -19.55 16.01 -32.44
C ILE A 11 -18.46 16.76 -31.69
N ILE A 12 -18.17 17.93 -32.25
CA ILE A 12 -17.40 19.04 -31.72
C ILE A 12 -18.27 19.71 -30.65
N PHE A 13 -17.80 19.79 -29.40
CA PHE A 13 -18.29 20.80 -28.46
C PHE A 13 -17.18 21.83 -28.23
N LEU A 14 -17.28 22.94 -28.98
CA LEU A 14 -16.68 24.22 -28.62
C LEU A 14 -17.47 24.77 -27.42
N GLY A 15 -16.78 25.01 -26.31
CA GLY A 15 -17.36 25.54 -25.08
C GLY A 15 -16.39 26.46 -24.34
N VAL A 16 -16.26 27.67 -24.88
CA VAL A 16 -16.03 28.97 -24.21
C VAL A 16 -14.91 29.08 -23.16
N ALA A 17 -13.92 29.88 -23.54
CA ALA A 17 -12.91 30.47 -22.67
C ALA A 17 -13.52 31.36 -21.57
N ALA A 18 -13.09 31.16 -20.33
CA ALA A 18 -13.15 32.18 -19.29
C ALA A 18 -11.71 32.52 -18.87
N CYS A 19 -11.22 33.64 -19.35
CA CYS A 19 -10.06 34.34 -18.78
C CYS A 19 -10.45 34.85 -17.39
N GLY A 20 -9.80 34.32 -16.35
CA GLY A 20 -9.77 34.89 -15.01
C GLY A 20 -8.37 35.38 -14.71
N THR A 21 -8.12 36.67 -14.94
CA THR A 21 -6.86 37.36 -14.64
C THR A 21 -6.62 37.51 -13.13
N LEU A 22 -5.35 37.29 -12.77
CA LEU A 22 -4.53 38.00 -11.78
C LEU A 22 -4.97 38.10 -10.30
N ARG A 23 -4.13 37.46 -9.47
CA ARG A 23 -3.13 38.10 -8.60
C ARG A 23 -3.66 38.97 -7.43
N LYS A 24 -3.26 38.50 -6.23
CA LYS A 24 -2.89 39.26 -5.02
C LYS A 24 -4.02 39.60 -4.04
N ARG A 25 -4.14 38.77 -3.00
CA ARG A 25 -4.23 39.27 -1.62
C ARG A 25 -3.27 38.47 -0.75
N GLN A 26 -2.14 39.12 -0.49
CA GLN A 26 -1.14 38.69 0.47
C GLN A 26 -1.42 39.53 1.70
N GLU A 27 -2.11 38.95 2.68
CA GLU A 27 -2.30 39.61 3.97
C GLU A 27 -1.03 39.38 4.79
N ALA A 28 -0.33 40.49 5.01
CA ALA A 28 0.74 40.58 5.97
C ALA A 28 0.13 40.49 7.37
N ILE A 29 0.39 39.39 8.08
CA ILE A 29 0.35 39.36 9.54
C ILE A 29 1.79 39.32 10.04
N THR A 30 2.21 40.52 10.41
CA THR A 30 3.34 40.83 11.28
C THR A 30 3.24 40.03 12.57
N ALA A 31 4.07 39.00 12.71
CA ALA A 31 4.46 38.46 14.01
C ALA A 31 5.97 38.61 14.14
N LYS A 32 6.35 39.71 14.80
CA LYS A 32 7.69 39.98 15.28
C LYS A 32 8.04 38.91 16.32
N ASN A 33 8.84 37.92 15.95
CA ASN A 33 9.52 37.10 16.95
C ASN A 33 11.00 36.97 16.60
N THR A 34 11.81 37.52 17.51
CA THR A 34 13.25 37.69 17.43
C THR A 34 13.96 36.34 17.56
N ILE A 35 14.80 36.03 16.58
CA ILE A 35 15.74 34.89 16.60
C ILE A 35 17.05 35.38 17.23
N PRO A 36 17.56 34.77 18.32
CA PRO A 36 19.00 34.84 18.62
C PRO A 36 19.78 33.85 17.73
N PRO A 37 20.99 34.21 17.27
CA PRO A 37 21.77 33.36 16.38
C PRO A 37 22.40 32.21 17.17
N ILE A 38 22.01 30.97 16.87
CA ILE A 38 22.80 29.80 17.26
C ILE A 38 23.69 29.37 16.10
N VAL A 39 24.94 29.27 16.48
CA VAL A 39 26.15 29.13 15.70
C VAL A 39 26.20 27.79 14.96
N THR A 40 26.68 27.87 13.72
CA THR A 40 27.18 26.79 12.89
C THR A 40 28.14 25.88 13.65
N SER A 41 27.81 24.58 13.71
CA SER A 41 28.79 23.50 13.78
C SER A 41 28.31 22.35 12.90
N GLN A 42 28.85 22.32 11.69
CA GLN A 42 28.81 21.16 10.82
C GLN A 42 29.76 20.11 11.42
N ALA A 43 29.19 19.09 12.05
CA ALA A 43 29.88 17.83 12.26
C ALA A 43 29.32 16.83 11.25
N THR A 44 30.14 16.48 10.26
CA THR A 44 29.89 15.38 9.34
C THR A 44 29.86 14.08 10.14
N VAL A 45 28.67 13.69 10.60
CA VAL A 45 28.45 12.32 11.08
C VAL A 45 28.39 11.45 9.84
N ALA A 46 29.43 10.66 9.64
CA ALA A 46 29.43 9.57 8.69
C ALA A 46 28.14 8.76 8.91
N VAL A 47 27.30 8.68 7.87
CA VAL A 47 26.22 7.69 7.82
C VAL A 47 26.92 6.35 7.94
N PRO A 48 26.74 5.58 9.03
CA PRO A 48 27.22 4.22 9.03
C PRO A 48 26.50 3.50 7.89
N GLU A 49 27.30 2.95 6.99
CA GLU A 49 26.89 1.96 5.99
C GLU A 49 25.87 1.01 6.64
N PRO A 50 24.73 0.68 5.98
CA PRO A 50 23.76 -0.24 6.55
C PRO A 50 24.48 -1.57 6.74
N GLN A 51 24.89 -1.83 7.98
CA GLN A 51 25.52 -3.08 8.36
C GLN A 51 24.52 -4.17 8.02
N LYS A 52 24.86 -4.99 7.02
CA LYS A 52 24.25 -6.31 6.82
C LYS A 52 24.55 -7.14 8.05
N THR A 53 23.78 -6.92 9.11
CA THR A 53 23.68 -7.86 10.20
C THR A 53 23.04 -9.11 9.62
N ASN A 54 23.82 -10.19 9.53
CA ASN A 54 23.34 -11.55 9.27
C ASN A 54 22.52 -12.05 10.48
N THR A 55 21.48 -11.30 10.84
CA THR A 55 20.47 -11.71 11.79
C THR A 55 19.41 -12.37 10.94
N SER A 56 19.32 -13.70 11.01
CA SER A 56 18.19 -14.43 10.43
C SER A 56 16.90 -13.71 10.82
N PRO A 57 15.97 -13.49 9.88
CA PRO A 57 14.69 -12.86 10.18
C PRO A 57 14.03 -13.55 11.38
N PRO A 58 13.34 -12.80 12.26
CA PRO A 58 12.59 -13.40 13.35
C PRO A 58 11.67 -14.51 12.81
N PRO A 59 11.47 -15.60 13.57
CA PRO A 59 10.66 -16.72 13.11
C PRO A 59 9.25 -16.25 12.76
N LYS A 60 8.80 -16.57 11.53
CA LYS A 60 7.47 -16.22 11.03
C LYS A 60 6.38 -16.85 11.91
N ALA A 61 5.33 -16.08 12.22
CA ALA A 61 4.23 -16.55 13.06
C ALA A 61 3.50 -17.75 12.42
N ARG A 62 3.18 -18.78 13.21
CA ARG A 62 2.56 -20.02 12.72
C ARG A 62 1.16 -19.83 12.15
N ASN A 63 0.48 -18.75 12.50
CA ASN A 63 -0.85 -18.41 11.97
C ASN A 63 -0.78 -17.64 10.64
N GLY A 64 0.41 -17.32 10.14
CA GLY A 64 0.59 -16.52 8.93
C GLY A 64 0.36 -15.02 9.11
N VAL A 65 0.33 -14.50 10.34
CA VAL A 65 0.19 -13.05 10.59
C VAL A 65 1.55 -12.48 10.98
N PHE A 66 2.30 -11.97 10.01
CA PHE A 66 3.62 -11.37 10.21
C PHE A 66 3.89 -10.30 9.14
N ALA A 67 4.81 -9.37 9.43
CA ALA A 67 5.17 -8.30 8.51
C ALA A 67 5.78 -8.89 7.21
N PRO A 68 5.37 -8.41 6.01
CA PRO A 68 5.87 -8.94 4.75
C PRO A 68 7.33 -8.54 4.51
N GLY A 69 8.10 -9.45 3.91
CA GLY A 69 9.46 -9.19 3.45
C GLY A 69 9.65 -9.46 1.96
N ASP A 70 10.90 -9.42 1.50
CA ASP A 70 11.25 -9.63 0.09
C ASP A 70 10.80 -11.00 -0.44
N GLU A 71 10.76 -12.02 0.43
CA GLU A 71 10.29 -13.36 0.09
C GLU A 71 8.80 -13.34 -0.30
N GLU A 72 7.95 -12.71 0.53
CA GLU A 72 6.53 -12.55 0.27
C GLU A 72 6.28 -11.74 -1.01
N LEU A 73 7.05 -10.66 -1.22
CA LEU A 73 6.96 -9.86 -2.45
C LEU A 73 7.37 -10.65 -3.69
N ALA A 74 8.47 -11.40 -3.62
CA ALA A 74 8.93 -12.23 -4.73
C ALA A 74 7.90 -13.33 -5.06
N ALA A 75 7.30 -13.95 -4.05
CA ALA A 75 6.33 -15.03 -4.21
C ALA A 75 5.03 -14.56 -4.88
N ILE A 76 4.57 -13.34 -4.60
CA ILE A 76 3.32 -12.82 -5.17
C ILE A 76 3.47 -12.21 -6.58
N LYS A 77 4.67 -11.73 -6.93
CA LYS A 77 4.93 -11.03 -8.20
C LYS A 77 4.52 -11.79 -9.47
N PRO A 78 4.72 -13.12 -9.60
CA PRO A 78 4.30 -13.87 -10.78
C PRO A 78 2.81 -13.74 -11.10
N LYS A 79 1.95 -13.66 -10.07
CA LYS A 79 0.49 -13.47 -10.23
C LYS A 79 0.10 -11.99 -10.23
N HIS A 80 0.88 -11.13 -9.58
CA HIS A 80 0.58 -9.71 -9.38
C HIS A 80 1.81 -8.81 -9.62
N PRO A 81 2.20 -8.58 -10.89
CA PRO A 81 3.47 -7.93 -11.23
C PRO A 81 3.59 -6.47 -10.78
N LYS A 82 2.46 -5.80 -10.51
CA LYS A 82 2.41 -4.39 -10.07
C LYS A 82 2.44 -4.22 -8.55
N VAL A 83 2.44 -5.30 -7.77
CA VAL A 83 2.46 -5.20 -6.31
C VAL A 83 3.83 -4.73 -5.84
N THR A 84 3.82 -3.84 -4.84
CA THR A 84 5.04 -3.24 -4.28
C THR A 84 5.19 -3.63 -2.81
N MET A 85 6.38 -3.45 -2.24
CA MET A 85 6.58 -3.66 -0.81
C MET A 85 5.63 -2.75 0.00
N GLN A 86 5.48 -1.48 -0.41
CA GLN A 86 4.55 -0.54 0.22
C GLN A 86 3.12 -1.09 0.27
N THR A 87 2.63 -1.68 -0.83
CA THR A 87 1.30 -2.29 -0.88
C THR A 87 1.13 -3.41 0.16
N LEU A 88 2.17 -4.23 0.36
CA LEU A 88 2.12 -5.32 1.34
C LEU A 88 2.21 -4.78 2.77
N THR A 89 3.09 -3.80 3.01
CA THR A 89 3.22 -3.15 4.32
C THR A 89 1.94 -2.44 4.73
N ASP A 90 1.29 -1.71 3.82
CA ASP A 90 -0.01 -1.08 4.06
C ASP A 90 -1.08 -2.12 4.36
N GLY A 91 -1.11 -3.22 3.60
CA GLY A 91 -2.02 -4.33 3.82
C GLY A 91 -1.83 -4.99 5.19
N TYR A 92 -0.59 -5.18 5.64
CA TYR A 92 -0.27 -5.71 6.97
C TYR A 92 -0.75 -4.79 8.09
N ALA A 93 -0.50 -3.48 7.96
CA ALA A 93 -0.94 -2.50 8.96
C ALA A 93 -2.47 -2.45 9.07
N LEU A 94 -3.18 -2.51 7.94
CA LEU A 94 -4.64 -2.60 7.92
C LEU A 94 -5.15 -3.92 8.52
N TYR A 95 -4.51 -5.04 8.19
CA TYR A 95 -4.91 -6.37 8.68
C TYR A 95 -4.76 -6.51 10.20
N THR A 96 -3.67 -5.98 10.75
CA THR A 96 -3.37 -6.06 12.20
C THR A 96 -3.98 -4.93 13.01
N GLY A 97 -4.31 -3.80 12.38
CA GLY A 97 -5.01 -2.68 12.98
C GLY A 97 -6.50 -2.64 12.64
N THR A 98 -6.86 -2.06 11.49
CA THR A 98 -8.28 -1.82 11.14
C THR A 98 -9.14 -3.10 11.16
N CYS A 99 -8.64 -4.22 10.64
CA CYS A 99 -9.40 -5.47 10.62
C CYS A 99 -9.55 -6.13 12.00
N THR A 100 -8.76 -5.72 13.00
CA THR A 100 -8.86 -6.24 14.38
C THR A 100 -9.72 -5.37 15.30
N GLY A 101 -10.22 -4.23 14.80
CA GLY A 101 -11.03 -3.30 15.58
C GLY A 101 -12.43 -3.82 15.97
N CYS A 102 -12.92 -4.88 15.31
CA CYS A 102 -14.24 -5.47 15.61
C CYS A 102 -14.18 -6.91 16.13
N HIS A 103 -13.15 -7.67 15.77
CA HIS A 103 -12.91 -9.04 16.22
C HIS A 103 -11.43 -9.39 16.04
N ASP A 104 -10.95 -10.48 16.65
CA ASP A 104 -9.56 -10.90 16.48
C ASP A 104 -9.18 -11.22 15.03
N ALA A 105 -7.90 -11.01 14.71
CA ALA A 105 -7.34 -11.42 13.42
C ALA A 105 -7.50 -12.94 13.23
N LYS A 106 -8.02 -13.34 12.07
CA LYS A 106 -8.02 -14.75 11.69
C LYS A 106 -6.60 -15.17 11.29
N GLY A 107 -6.25 -16.45 11.46
CA GLY A 107 -4.99 -16.95 10.96
C GLY A 107 -5.03 -17.03 9.43
N ILE A 108 -4.09 -16.36 8.75
CA ILE A 108 -4.02 -16.39 7.28
C ILE A 108 -3.91 -17.82 6.74
N TYR A 109 -3.10 -18.65 7.40
CA TYR A 109 -2.89 -20.04 7.01
C TYR A 109 -4.08 -20.97 7.29
N SER A 110 -5.03 -20.54 8.13
CA SER A 110 -6.20 -21.35 8.50
C SER A 110 -7.34 -21.28 7.47
N ILE A 111 -7.25 -20.36 6.50
CA ILE A 111 -8.28 -20.11 5.49
C ILE A 111 -7.72 -20.40 4.09
N PRO A 112 -8.46 -21.13 3.22
CA PRO A 112 -8.07 -21.37 1.83
C PRO A 112 -7.87 -20.06 1.03
N GLU A 113 -6.94 -20.07 0.05
CA GLU A 113 -6.58 -18.88 -0.73
C GLU A 113 -7.82 -18.28 -1.44
N GLU A 114 -8.63 -19.16 -2.02
CA GLU A 114 -9.84 -18.86 -2.78
C GLU A 114 -10.96 -18.20 -1.94
N THR A 115 -10.99 -18.43 -0.62
CA THR A 115 -12.02 -17.89 0.27
C THR A 115 -11.76 -16.44 0.64
N TRP A 116 -10.51 -15.98 0.57
CA TRP A 116 -10.10 -14.67 1.08
C TRP A 116 -10.74 -13.49 0.36
N ALA A 117 -11.02 -13.61 -0.94
CA ALA A 117 -11.68 -12.54 -1.69
C ALA A 117 -13.07 -12.24 -1.10
N GLY A 118 -13.89 -13.26 -0.88
CA GLY A 118 -15.22 -13.11 -0.28
C GLY A 118 -15.17 -12.54 1.15
N ILE A 119 -14.25 -13.02 1.99
CA ILE A 119 -14.09 -12.50 3.35
C ILE A 119 -13.75 -11.01 3.33
N ILE A 120 -12.81 -10.60 2.49
CA ILE A 120 -12.39 -9.20 2.40
C ILE A 120 -13.50 -8.34 1.78
N ASP A 121 -14.26 -8.87 0.83
CA ASP A 121 -15.44 -8.20 0.26
C ASP A 121 -16.50 -7.91 1.34
N ASP A 122 -16.77 -8.87 2.23
CA ASP A 122 -17.74 -8.74 3.32
C ASP A 122 -17.28 -7.82 4.45
N MET A 123 -15.97 -7.79 4.73
CA MET A 123 -15.41 -7.01 5.85
C MET A 123 -15.03 -5.59 5.46
N ALA A 124 -14.58 -5.34 4.22
CA ALA A 124 -14.16 -4.02 3.77
C ALA A 124 -15.18 -2.89 4.04
N PRO A 125 -16.49 -3.02 3.72
CA PRO A 125 -17.45 -1.96 4.02
C PRO A 125 -17.68 -1.77 5.53
N LYS A 126 -17.64 -2.85 6.32
CA LYS A 126 -17.80 -2.80 7.78
C LYS A 126 -16.62 -2.10 8.45
N ALA A 127 -15.42 -2.31 7.92
CA ALA A 127 -14.17 -1.68 8.33
C ALA A 127 -13.92 -0.31 7.65
N SER A 128 -14.88 0.19 6.85
CA SER A 128 -14.76 1.45 6.10
C SER A 128 -13.51 1.53 5.20
N LEU A 129 -13.07 0.41 4.65
CA LEU A 129 -11.92 0.38 3.73
C LEU A 129 -12.32 0.90 2.35
N ASN A 130 -11.51 1.79 1.79
CA ASN A 130 -11.61 2.16 0.38
C ASN A 130 -11.05 1.06 -0.54
N ALA A 131 -11.20 1.22 -1.85
CA ALA A 131 -10.79 0.22 -2.84
C ALA A 131 -9.28 -0.09 -2.81
N ALA A 132 -8.43 0.92 -2.59
CA ALA A 132 -6.98 0.74 -2.53
C ALA A 132 -6.57 0.00 -1.24
N GLN A 133 -7.15 0.36 -0.11
CA GLN A 133 -6.92 -0.31 1.18
C GLN A 133 -7.37 -1.77 1.15
N LYS A 134 -8.58 -2.02 0.62
CA LYS A 134 -9.09 -3.37 0.40
C LYS A 134 -8.13 -4.19 -0.47
N ASN A 135 -7.64 -3.60 -1.56
CA ASN A 135 -6.67 -4.27 -2.43
C ASN A 135 -5.35 -4.56 -1.71
N ALA A 136 -4.83 -3.61 -0.93
CA ALA A 136 -3.61 -3.78 -0.15
C ALA A 136 -3.73 -4.95 0.85
N VAL A 137 -4.84 -5.02 1.60
CA VAL A 137 -5.12 -6.15 2.50
C VAL A 137 -5.16 -7.47 1.75
N TYR A 138 -5.87 -7.53 0.61
CA TYR A 138 -5.94 -8.74 -0.19
C TYR A 138 -4.56 -9.17 -0.72
N LYS A 139 -3.73 -8.23 -1.20
CA LYS A 139 -2.38 -8.54 -1.67
C LYS A 139 -1.46 -8.99 -0.54
N TYR A 140 -1.55 -8.38 0.64
CA TYR A 140 -0.84 -8.86 1.81
C TYR A 140 -1.19 -10.32 2.13
N VAL A 141 -2.48 -10.65 2.23
CA VAL A 141 -2.93 -12.03 2.51
C VAL A 141 -2.41 -13.03 1.48
N LEU A 142 -2.54 -12.71 0.18
CA LEU A 142 -2.05 -13.59 -0.88
C LEU A 142 -0.52 -13.76 -0.84
N ALA A 143 0.22 -12.73 -0.44
CA ALA A 143 1.67 -12.80 -0.36
C ALA A 143 2.11 -13.75 0.76
N ILE A 144 1.46 -13.68 1.93
CA ILE A 144 1.70 -14.63 3.02
C ILE A 144 1.31 -16.05 2.59
N LYS A 145 0.15 -16.23 1.96
CA LYS A 145 -0.29 -17.53 1.44
C LYS A 145 0.71 -18.14 0.46
N ALA A 146 1.33 -17.32 -0.38
CA ALA A 146 2.31 -17.78 -1.36
C ALA A 146 3.63 -18.28 -0.73
N THR A 147 3.97 -17.81 0.48
CA THR A 147 5.14 -18.29 1.25
C THR A 147 4.76 -19.26 2.36
N GLN A 148 3.50 -19.71 2.41
CA GLN A 148 3.08 -20.76 3.30
C GLN A 148 3.87 -22.03 2.95
N LEU A 149 4.84 -22.37 3.80
CA LEU A 149 5.45 -23.68 3.77
C LEU A 149 4.30 -24.67 3.92
N LYS A 150 4.09 -25.51 2.91
CA LYS A 150 3.33 -26.75 3.11
C LYS A 150 4.16 -27.54 4.11
N GLU A 151 3.81 -27.47 5.40
CA GLU A 151 4.34 -28.39 6.39
C GLU A 151 4.00 -29.79 5.88
N SER A 152 4.98 -30.43 5.22
CA SER A 152 4.93 -31.84 4.88
C SER A 152 5.16 -32.59 6.18
N TRP A 153 4.14 -32.67 7.03
CA TRP A 153 4.17 -33.55 8.18
C TRP A 153 4.11 -35.00 7.66
N ARG A 154 5.24 -35.70 7.84
CA ARG A 154 5.33 -37.15 8.02
C ARG A 154 5.04 -37.46 9.48
#